data_AF-M0LM52-F1
#
_entry.id   AF-M0LM52-F1
#
_cell.length_a   1.000
_cell.length_b   1.000
_cell.length_c   1.000
_cell.angle_alpha   90.00
_cell.angle_beta   90.00
_cell.angle_gamma   90.00
#
_symmetry.space_group_name_H-M   'P 1'
#
loop_
_entity.id
_entity.type
_entity.pdbx_description
1 polymer ?
#
loop_
_entity_poly.entity_id
_entity_poly.type
_entity_poly.pdbx_seq_one_letter_code
_entity_poly.pdbx_strand_id
1 'polypeptide(L)'
;MSVWRSGTFVVLSAMTIFTVPYRSRNPGHDGRTTRRGREWRTYRFEGKPTDPSRRPPQIAPYHLRLDWQLWFAAMRPTPRRQPWFYRLLVKLLERDARTESLLAEVPFEDGERPTHVRAIRYRYRYTTPEERKETGEWWHRERVGTYVHPVGLADLRTRAPAA
;
A
#
# COMPACT_ATOMS: atom_id res chain seq x y z
N MET A 1 -19.88 -19.11 16.67
CA MET A 1 -19.09 -19.68 15.56
C MET A 1 -19.99 -19.63 14.33
N SER A 2 -19.92 -18.54 13.57
CA SER A 2 -20.88 -18.31 12.46
C SER A 2 -20.22 -18.59 11.13
N VAL A 3 -20.86 -19.54 10.45
CA VAL A 3 -20.52 -20.21 9.21
C VAL A 3 -20.57 -19.25 8.02
N TRP A 4 -19.50 -19.30 7.21
CA TRP A 4 -19.46 -18.76 5.86
C TRP A 4 -20.34 -19.62 4.94
N ARG A 5 -21.52 -19.13 4.55
CA ARG A 5 -22.22 -19.57 3.34
C ARG A 5 -23.22 -18.51 2.87
N SER A 6 -23.23 -18.31 1.55
CA SER A 6 -24.19 -17.55 0.75
C SER A 6 -24.03 -16.02 0.67
N GLY A 7 -23.65 -15.57 -0.53
CA GLY A 7 -24.29 -14.40 -1.15
C GLY A 7 -23.74 -13.02 -0.77
N THR A 8 -22.70 -12.62 -1.48
CA THR A 8 -22.48 -11.23 -1.92
C THR A 8 -21.94 -10.21 -0.89
N PHE A 9 -20.73 -9.72 -1.22
CA PHE A 9 -20.00 -8.55 -0.70
C PHE A 9 -19.26 -8.69 0.64
N VAL A 10 -18.01 -9.20 0.55
CA VAL A 10 -16.94 -8.51 1.27
C VAL A 10 -16.30 -7.53 0.30
N VAL A 11 -16.95 -6.38 0.10
CA VAL A 11 -16.27 -5.23 -0.52
C VAL A 11 -15.27 -4.71 0.50
N LEU A 12 -14.05 -5.24 0.46
CA LEU A 12 -12.96 -4.64 1.21
C LEU A 12 -12.53 -3.39 0.43
N SER A 13 -12.87 -2.21 0.94
CA SER A 13 -12.11 -1.02 0.56
C SER A 13 -10.75 -1.17 1.21
N ALA A 14 -9.72 -1.37 0.39
CA ALA A 14 -8.35 -1.45 0.85
C ALA A 14 -7.54 -0.32 0.23
N MET A 15 -6.53 0.11 0.98
CA MET A 15 -5.62 1.15 0.53
C MET A 15 -4.26 0.52 0.28
N THR A 16 -3.69 0.87 -0.86
CA THR A 16 -2.35 0.45 -1.26
C THR A 16 -1.45 1.68 -1.30
N ILE A 17 -0.30 1.59 -0.64
CA ILE A 17 0.68 2.67 -0.56
C ILE A 17 1.80 2.38 -1.55
N PHE A 18 2.11 3.37 -2.38
CA PHE A 18 3.14 3.29 -3.40
C PHE A 18 4.17 4.39 -3.22
N THR A 19 5.39 4.12 -3.66
CA THR A 19 6.55 5.02 -3.52
C THR A 19 7.45 4.98 -4.74
N VAL A 20 8.15 6.10 -5.02
CA VAL A 20 9.14 6.17 -6.11
C VAL A 20 10.56 6.23 -5.52
N PRO A 21 11.52 5.41 -6.00
CA PRO A 21 12.90 5.45 -5.51
C PRO A 21 13.62 6.77 -5.83
N TYR A 22 14.60 7.13 -4.99
CA TYR A 22 15.56 8.21 -5.25
C TYR A 22 16.66 7.76 -6.21
N ARG A 23 17.11 8.66 -7.10
CA ARG A 23 18.27 8.42 -7.97
C ARG A 23 19.56 8.60 -7.14
N SER A 24 20.33 7.54 -6.91
CA SER A 24 21.72 7.73 -6.50
C SER A 24 22.48 8.41 -7.64
N ARG A 25 23.20 9.49 -7.33
CA ARG A 25 23.99 10.25 -8.29
C ARG A 25 25.37 9.59 -8.38
N ASN A 26 25.51 8.56 -9.21
CA ASN A 26 26.82 8.16 -9.75
C ASN A 26 26.77 8.21 -11.29
N PRO A 27 27.60 9.04 -11.96
CA PRO A 27 27.69 9.03 -13.40
C PRO A 27 28.55 7.85 -13.85
N GLY A 28 27.91 6.73 -14.19
CA GLY A 28 28.54 5.66 -14.97
C GLY A 28 28.50 6.05 -16.45
N HIS A 29 29.67 6.16 -17.07
CA HIS A 29 29.86 6.37 -18.50
C HIS A 29 29.44 5.13 -19.29
N ASP A 30 28.23 5.11 -19.86
CA ASP A 30 27.96 4.42 -21.13
C ASP A 30 26.71 4.96 -21.83
N GLY A 31 26.87 5.23 -23.14
CA GLY A 31 25.90 5.89 -24.00
C GLY A 31 24.73 5.00 -24.45
N ARG A 32 23.95 4.46 -23.52
CA ARG A 32 22.62 3.88 -23.82
C ARG A 32 21.59 4.43 -22.85
N THR A 33 21.05 5.60 -23.18
CA THR A 33 19.98 6.24 -22.43
C THR A 33 18.65 5.51 -22.66
N THR A 34 18.44 4.39 -21.97
CA THR A 34 17.06 4.00 -21.64
C THR A 34 16.51 5.06 -20.69
N ARG A 35 15.31 5.58 -20.95
CA ARG A 35 14.65 6.58 -20.09
C ARG A 35 14.31 5.93 -18.74
N ARG A 36 15.28 5.81 -17.84
CA ARG A 36 15.15 5.26 -16.47
C ARG A 36 14.39 6.26 -15.60
N GLY A 37 13.06 6.26 -15.73
CA GLY A 37 12.15 7.21 -15.11
C GLY A 37 11.28 6.57 -14.04
N ARG A 38 11.37 7.08 -12.81
CA ARG A 38 10.33 7.12 -11.75
C ARG A 38 9.26 6.00 -11.81
N GLU A 39 9.61 4.80 -11.33
CA GLU A 39 8.66 3.69 -11.17
C GLU A 39 8.02 3.70 -9.76
N TRP A 40 6.72 3.40 -9.69
CA TRP A 40 6.00 3.27 -8.42
C TRP A 40 6.11 1.84 -7.89
N ARG A 41 6.76 1.67 -6.74
CA ARG A 41 6.85 0.40 -6.02
C ARG A 41 5.84 0.34 -4.88
N THR A 42 5.37 -0.86 -4.52
CA THR A 42 4.24 -1.06 -3.59
C THR A 42 4.70 -1.64 -2.26
N TYR A 43 4.32 -1.04 -1.13
CA TYR A 43 4.47 -1.68 0.18
C TYR A 43 3.43 -2.78 0.37
N ARG A 44 3.86 -3.97 0.81
CA ARG A 44 2.94 -5.09 1.08
C ARG A 44 2.64 -5.17 2.57
N PHE A 45 1.36 -5.27 2.89
CA PHE A 45 0.87 -5.45 4.26
C PHE A 45 0.55 -6.92 4.54
N GLU A 46 0.66 -7.30 5.80
CA GLU A 46 0.55 -8.70 6.26
C GLU A 46 -0.83 -9.31 5.99
N GLY A 47 -1.90 -8.57 6.29
CA GLY A 47 -3.28 -9.02 6.20
C GLY A 47 -4.05 -8.46 4.99
N LYS A 48 -3.56 -7.40 4.33
CA LYS A 48 -4.28 -6.79 3.18
C LYS A 48 -4.00 -7.53 1.86
N PRO A 49 -4.98 -7.65 0.96
CA PRO A 49 -4.82 -8.27 -0.36
C PRO A 49 -4.06 -7.35 -1.33
N THR A 50 -2.82 -7.00 -0.98
CA THR A 50 -1.98 -6.11 -1.78
C THR A 50 -1.59 -6.78 -3.10
N ASP A 51 -1.34 -8.09 -3.05
CA ASP A 51 -1.15 -8.99 -4.18
C ASP A 51 -2.44 -9.79 -4.46
N PRO A 52 -3.10 -9.60 -5.62
CA PRO A 52 -4.30 -10.34 -6.03
C PRO A 52 -4.13 -11.86 -6.10
N SER A 53 -2.90 -12.33 -6.39
CA SER A 53 -2.57 -13.75 -6.51
C SER A 53 -2.40 -14.43 -5.16
N ARG A 54 -2.31 -13.66 -4.07
CA ARG A 54 -2.11 -14.21 -2.74
C ARG A 54 -3.44 -14.70 -2.15
N ARG A 55 -3.43 -15.97 -1.72
CA ARG A 55 -4.54 -16.55 -0.94
C ARG A 55 -4.81 -15.71 0.31
N PRO A 56 -6.08 -15.48 0.68
CA PRO A 56 -6.42 -14.76 1.90
C PRO A 56 -5.80 -15.44 3.13
N PRO A 57 -5.06 -14.72 3.98
CA PRO A 57 -4.50 -15.30 5.20
C PRO A 57 -5.58 -15.48 6.27
N GLN A 58 -5.43 -16.51 7.11
CA GLN A 58 -6.21 -16.65 8.35
C GLN A 58 -5.54 -15.81 9.44
N ILE A 59 -6.04 -14.60 9.66
CA ILE A 59 -5.48 -13.65 10.64
C ILE A 59 -6.19 -13.69 11.99
N ALA A 60 -7.44 -14.16 12.05
CA ALA A 60 -8.16 -14.31 13.32
C ALA A 60 -7.49 -15.36 14.22
N PRO A 61 -7.41 -15.14 15.56
CA PRO A 61 -8.01 -14.06 16.35
C PRO A 61 -7.15 -12.77 16.44
N TYR A 62 -6.02 -12.71 15.74
CA TYR A 62 -5.07 -11.61 15.81
C TYR A 62 -5.50 -10.42 14.94
N HIS A 63 -5.53 -9.24 15.54
CA HIS A 63 -5.84 -7.99 14.84
C HIS A 63 -4.53 -7.27 14.53
N LEU A 64 -4.01 -7.47 13.31
CA LEU A 64 -2.84 -6.74 12.81
C LEU A 64 -3.14 -5.24 12.83
N ARG A 65 -2.56 -4.53 13.81
CA ARG A 65 -3.02 -3.18 14.19
C ARG A 65 -2.95 -2.19 13.03
N LEU A 66 -1.86 -2.19 12.27
CA LEU A 66 -1.68 -1.27 11.14
C LEU A 66 -2.66 -1.57 9.99
N ASP A 67 -2.76 -2.84 9.58
CA ASP A 67 -3.70 -3.30 8.55
C ASP A 67 -5.14 -2.95 8.88
N TRP A 68 -5.51 -3.12 10.16
CA TRP A 68 -6.82 -2.81 10.71
C TRP A 68 -7.11 -1.30 10.70
N GLN A 69 -6.16 -0.47 11.16
CA GLN A 69 -6.26 0.99 11.07
C GLN A 69 -6.42 1.47 9.62
N LEU A 70 -5.68 0.88 8.67
CA LEU A 70 -5.80 1.19 7.25
C LEU A 70 -7.15 0.77 6.64
N TRP A 71 -7.77 -0.28 7.17
CA TRP A 71 -9.11 -0.69 6.74
C TRP A 71 -10.16 0.38 7.10
N PHE A 72 -10.15 0.88 8.34
CA PHE A 72 -11.00 2.00 8.73
C PHE A 72 -10.64 3.29 7.98
N ALA A 73 -9.35 3.55 7.74
CA ALA A 73 -8.91 4.71 6.97
C ALA A 73 -9.58 4.73 5.59
N ALA A 74 -9.56 3.60 4.89
CA ALA A 74 -10.11 3.44 3.55
C ALA A 74 -11.65 3.57 3.48
N MET A 75 -12.38 3.54 4.59
CA MET A 75 -13.81 3.83 4.62
C MET A 75 -14.12 5.33 4.53
N ARG A 76 -13.19 6.19 4.91
CA ARG A 76 -13.36 7.64 4.78
C ARG A 76 -13.00 8.07 3.36
N PRO A 77 -13.64 9.11 2.81
CA PRO A 77 -13.29 9.61 1.48
C PRO A 77 -11.92 10.30 1.42
N THR A 78 -11.41 10.80 2.55
CA THR A 78 -10.17 11.58 2.63
C THR A 78 -9.41 11.39 3.96
N PRO A 79 -8.05 11.45 3.96
CA PRO A 79 -7.24 11.34 5.17
C PRO A 79 -7.17 12.60 6.03
N ARG A 80 -7.81 13.72 5.63
CA ARG A 80 -7.70 15.02 6.34
C ARG A 80 -7.93 14.93 7.86
N ARG A 81 -8.81 14.04 8.32
CA ARG A 81 -9.12 13.84 9.75
C ARG A 81 -8.38 12.65 10.37
N GLN A 82 -7.29 12.18 9.76
CA GLN A 82 -6.49 11.04 10.20
C GLN A 82 -5.01 11.45 10.31
N PRO A 83 -4.62 12.26 11.32
CA PRO A 83 -3.23 12.72 11.47
C PRO A 83 -2.20 11.59 11.51
N TRP A 84 -2.56 10.46 12.12
CA TRP A 84 -1.72 9.27 12.18
C TRP A 84 -1.34 8.75 10.79
N PHE A 85 -2.22 8.91 9.80
CA PHE A 85 -1.99 8.41 8.45
C PHE A 85 -0.90 9.23 7.75
N TYR A 86 -0.91 10.56 7.88
CA TYR A 86 0.19 11.38 7.36
C TYR A 86 1.51 11.09 8.08
N ARG A 87 1.48 10.85 9.40
CA ARG A 87 2.67 10.42 10.15
C ARG A 87 3.21 9.08 9.64
N LEU A 88 2.34 8.11 9.33
CA LEU A 88 2.73 6.86 8.67
C LEU A 88 3.44 7.14 7.34
N LEU A 89 2.88 8.00 6.48
CA LEU A 89 3.50 8.34 5.19
C LEU A 89 4.89 8.98 5.35
N VAL A 90 5.05 9.88 6.32
CA VAL A 90 6.35 10.46 6.69
C VAL A 90 7.33 9.34 7.07
N LYS A 91 6.90 8.43 7.95
CA LYS A 91 7.74 7.32 8.45
C LYS A 91 8.15 6.34 7.34
N LEU A 92 7.27 6.08 6.37
CA LEU A 92 7.60 5.29 5.19
C LEU A 92 8.64 5.99 4.29
N LEU A 93 8.52 7.31 4.09
CA LEU A 93 9.53 8.08 3.35
C LEU A 93 10.89 8.12 4.06
N GLU A 94 10.87 8.16 5.40
CA GLU A 94 12.07 8.15 6.23
C GLU A 94 12.71 6.75 6.37
N ARG A 95 12.02 5.70 5.92
CA ARG A 95 12.39 4.29 6.14
C ARG A 95 12.61 3.97 7.62
N ASP A 96 11.65 4.37 8.44
CA ASP A 96 11.67 4.11 9.88
C ASP A 96 11.54 2.59 10.13
N ALA A 97 12.58 1.98 10.70
CA ALA A 97 12.68 0.52 10.86
C ALA A 97 11.53 -0.09 11.65
N ARG A 98 11.01 0.61 12.68
CA ARG A 98 9.88 0.13 13.49
C ARG A 98 8.56 0.16 12.71
N THR A 99 8.43 1.10 11.78
CA THR A 99 7.27 1.19 10.89
C THR A 99 7.36 0.14 9.80
N GLU A 100 8.53 -0.03 9.20
CA GLU A 100 8.79 -1.05 8.18
C GLU A 100 8.63 -2.48 8.73
N SER A 101 8.95 -2.73 9.99
CA SER A 101 8.74 -4.03 10.65
C SER A 101 7.26 -4.42 10.83
N LEU A 102 6.32 -3.52 10.53
CA LEU A 102 4.88 -3.80 10.53
C LEU A 102 4.36 -4.25 9.15
N LEU A 103 5.22 -4.25 8.14
CA LEU A 103 4.90 -4.58 6.76
C LEU A 103 5.42 -5.99 6.45
N ALA A 104 4.72 -6.68 5.56
CA ALA A 104 5.17 -7.97 5.03
C ALA A 104 6.37 -7.80 4.08
N GLU A 105 6.39 -6.71 3.31
CA GLU A 105 7.46 -6.42 2.37
C GLU A 105 7.66 -4.93 2.13
N VAL A 106 8.92 -4.52 2.19
CA VAL A 106 9.41 -3.21 1.81
C VAL A 106 10.08 -3.31 0.45
N PRO A 107 9.63 -2.57 -0.59
CA PRO A 107 10.09 -2.79 -1.95
C PRO A 107 11.36 -1.98 -2.29
N PHE A 108 12.27 -1.82 -1.33
CA PHE A 108 13.46 -0.98 -1.45
C PHE A 108 14.68 -1.72 -0.89
N GLU A 109 15.77 -1.67 -1.65
CA GLU A 109 17.06 -2.21 -1.22
C GLU A 109 17.69 -1.31 -0.16
N ASP A 110 18.70 -1.82 0.56
CA ASP A 110 19.42 -1.03 1.55
C ASP A 110 20.08 0.21 0.91
N GLY A 111 19.95 1.36 1.57
CA GLY A 111 20.43 2.65 1.05
C GLY A 111 19.51 3.33 0.04
N GLU A 112 18.53 2.64 -0.55
CA GLU A 112 17.50 3.29 -1.36
C GLU A 112 16.51 4.02 -0.45
N ARG A 113 16.26 5.31 -0.71
CA ARG A 113 15.22 6.08 0.00
C ARG A 113 14.14 6.52 -0.98
N PRO A 114 12.85 6.28 -0.72
CA PRO A 114 11.81 6.79 -1.58
C PRO A 114 11.70 8.31 -1.46
N THR A 115 11.42 8.99 -2.58
CA THR A 115 11.30 10.46 -2.63
C THR A 115 9.88 10.94 -2.46
N HIS A 116 8.93 10.13 -2.92
CA HIS A 116 7.52 10.46 -2.97
C HIS A 116 6.72 9.23 -2.61
N VAL A 117 5.58 9.47 -1.96
CA VAL A 117 4.59 8.46 -1.63
C VAL A 117 3.22 8.88 -2.17
N ARG A 118 2.40 7.90 -2.51
CA ARG A 118 0.97 8.08 -2.82
C ARG A 118 0.18 6.94 -2.20
N ALA A 119 -1.11 7.19 -1.97
CA ALA A 119 -2.02 6.16 -1.50
C ALA A 119 -3.21 6.07 -2.45
N ILE A 120 -3.49 4.86 -2.94
CA ILE A 120 -4.58 4.59 -3.88
C ILE A 120 -5.59 3.67 -3.18
N ARG A 121 -6.88 3.99 -3.36
CA ARG A 121 -7.97 3.15 -2.87
C ARG A 121 -8.41 2.20 -3.97
N TYR A 122 -8.59 0.96 -3.55
CA TYR A 122 -9.12 -0.12 -4.35
C TYR A 122 -10.35 -0.71 -3.68
N ARG A 123 -11.25 -1.21 -4.52
CA ARG A 123 -12.33 -2.11 -4.14
C ARG A 123 -11.87 -3.52 -4.47
N TYR A 124 -11.93 -4.40 -3.48
CA TYR A 124 -11.63 -5.82 -3.65
C TYR A 124 -12.90 -6.66 -3.53
N ARG A 125 -12.96 -7.73 -4.31
CA ARG A 125 -13.88 -8.85 -4.14
C ARG A 125 -13.11 -10.15 -4.37
N TYR A 126 -13.62 -11.26 -3.88
CA TYR A 126 -13.12 -12.57 -4.29
C TYR A 126 -13.35 -12.80 -5.78
N THR A 127 -12.44 -13.54 -6.41
CA THR A 127 -12.66 -14.13 -7.73
C THR A 127 -13.70 -15.25 -7.65
N THR A 128 -14.44 -15.48 -8.73
CA THR A 128 -15.26 -16.69 -8.88
C THR A 128 -14.37 -17.90 -9.16
N PRO A 129 -14.88 -19.15 -9.03
CA PRO A 129 -14.14 -20.34 -9.43
C PRO A 129 -13.64 -20.28 -10.89
N GLU A 130 -14.44 -19.72 -11.80
CA GLU A 130 -14.12 -19.56 -13.22
C GLU A 130 -12.99 -18.54 -13.41
N GLU A 131 -13.13 -17.33 -12.85
CA GLU A 131 -12.09 -16.30 -12.90
C GLU A 131 -10.77 -16.80 -12.31
N ARG A 132 -10.83 -17.54 -11.20
CA ARG A 132 -9.64 -18.12 -10.56
C ARG A 132 -9.02 -19.23 -11.40
N LYS A 133 -9.82 -20.03 -12.11
CA LYS A 133 -9.30 -21.06 -13.03
C LYS A 133 -8.56 -20.42 -14.20
N GLU A 134 -9.04 -19.29 -14.70
CA GLU A 134 -8.45 -18.56 -15.83
C GLU A 134 -7.21 -17.75 -15.44
N THR A 135 -7.28 -17.01 -14.34
CA THR A 135 -6.24 -16.03 -13.95
C THR A 135 -5.29 -16.55 -12.88
N GLY A 136 -5.70 -17.55 -12.09
CA GLY A 136 -5.00 -17.96 -10.88
C GLY A 136 -5.16 -17.00 -9.69
N GLU A 137 -5.82 -15.86 -9.85
CA GLU A 137 -5.95 -14.84 -8.81
C GLU A 137 -7.02 -15.21 -7.78
N TRP A 138 -6.81 -14.84 -6.52
CA TRP A 138 -7.78 -14.99 -5.43
C TRP A 138 -8.69 -13.77 -5.28
N TRP A 139 -8.25 -12.62 -5.80
CA TRP A 139 -8.93 -11.35 -5.62
C TRP A 139 -9.05 -10.62 -6.95
N HIS A 140 -10.24 -10.11 -7.24
CA HIS A 140 -10.39 -9.08 -8.24
C HIS A 140 -10.28 -7.71 -7.56
N ARG A 141 -9.47 -6.80 -8.13
CA ARG A 141 -9.29 -5.43 -7.64
C ARG A 141 -9.67 -4.39 -8.67
N GLU A 142 -10.37 -3.36 -8.22
CA GLU A 142 -10.77 -2.20 -9.03
C GLU A 142 -10.24 -0.93 -8.36
N ARG A 143 -9.52 -0.07 -9.09
CA ARG A 143 -9.10 1.23 -8.56
C ARG A 143 -10.32 2.14 -8.45
N VAL A 144 -10.65 2.57 -7.24
CA VAL A 144 -11.79 3.47 -7.00
C VAL A 144 -11.40 4.93 -6.81
N GLY A 145 -10.12 5.22 -6.55
CA GLY A 145 -9.65 6.60 -6.47
C GLY A 145 -8.27 6.78 -5.87
N THR A 146 -7.78 8.01 -5.88
CA THR A 146 -6.55 8.40 -5.19
C THR A 146 -6.89 8.97 -3.82
N TYR A 147 -6.32 8.41 -2.76
CA TYR A 147 -6.53 8.88 -1.38
C TYR A 147 -5.53 9.95 -0.96
N VAL A 148 -4.28 9.78 -1.38
CA VAL A 148 -3.21 10.79 -1.28
C VAL A 148 -2.50 10.85 -2.62
N HIS A 149 -2.52 12.03 -3.25
CA HIS A 149 -1.74 12.31 -4.45
C HIS A 149 -0.23 12.19 -4.15
N PRO A 150 0.61 11.95 -5.17
CA PRO A 150 2.06 11.96 -5.00
C PRO A 150 2.53 13.15 -4.18
N VAL A 151 3.21 12.88 -3.08
CA VAL A 151 3.64 13.90 -2.11
C VAL A 151 5.01 13.53 -1.55
N GLY A 152 5.89 14.53 -1.44
CA GLY A 152 7.22 14.38 -0.88
C GLY A 152 7.25 14.59 0.64
N LEU A 153 8.42 14.37 1.24
CA LEU A 153 8.62 14.47 2.68
C LEU A 153 8.38 15.89 3.23
N ALA A 154 8.86 16.92 2.52
CA ALA A 154 8.69 18.32 2.92
C ALA A 154 7.20 18.72 3.00
N ASP A 155 6.43 18.38 1.96
CA ASP A 155 4.98 18.66 1.89
C ASP A 155 4.17 17.88 2.92
N LEU A 156 4.60 16.67 3.30
CA LEU A 156 3.93 15.89 4.33
C LEU A 156 4.15 16.48 5.73
N ARG A 157 5.37 16.97 6.01
CA ARG A 157 5.69 17.58 7.30
C ARG A 157 4.90 18.86 7.56
N THR A 158 4.54 19.62 6.53
CA THR A 158 3.66 20.80 6.68
C THR A 158 2.20 20.41 6.94
N ARG A 159 1.77 19.22 6.49
CA ARG A 159 0.40 18.72 6.64
C ARG A 159 0.19 17.87 7.90
N ALA A 160 1.26 17.34 8.48
CA ALA A 160 1.21 16.58 9.72
C ALA A 160 1.22 17.56 10.91
N PRO A 161 0.21 17.54 11.81
CA PRO A 161 0.26 18.37 13.00
C PRO A 161 1.44 17.97 13.89
N ALA A 162 2.11 18.98 14.46
CA ALA A 162 3.16 18.81 15.46
C ALA A 162 2.65 17.93 16.63
N ALA A 163 3.55 17.17 17.22
CA ALA A 163 3.26 16.21 18.29
C ALA A 163 2.76 16.92 19.55
#